data_AF-A0A1Y1IDW7-F1
#
_entry.id   AF-A0A1Y1IDW7-F1
#
_cell.length_a   1.000
_cell.length_b   1.000
_cell.length_c   1.000
_cell.angle_alpha   90.00
_cell.angle_beta   90.00
_cell.angle_gamma   90.00
#
_symmetry.space_group_name_H-M   'P 1'
#
loop_
_entity.id
_entity.type
_entity.pdbx_description
1 polymer ?
#
loop_
_entity_poly.entity_id
_entity_poly.type
_entity_poly.pdbx_seq_one_letter_code
_entity_poly.pdbx_strand_id
1 'polypeptide(L)'
;MQIGPDCESASPRRRSMVRHRGKSPDVGDTSLETGNGGYLASFSKLSDALHGDALHRKPFHPTLLPLLGLLGALQLWLAAEWGNPSGVAIGCCAVLLGLGLQLLQWGARTRAWADGRGSGLLKGFVVLLGLLLLIRIASPDPYYDRIPETCALAKAQGCSRLSVVVPNVPNPNPPPDGRIAIQDIASMVQRWAARQRGVTVLHQWPTVGSPTAMFMHLRAVSAFWGFADDVLLTVELREGHKGEHARAGLVYILGHSQLRIGKSDFGVNEARLRNLLSDLLDDIAALSGNGDDVQKWRAEIYGLKGLRPIKAKIPENPLRH
;
A
#
# COMPACT_ATOMS: atom_id res chain seq x y z
N MET A 1 28.26 59.38 13.41
CA MET A 1 29.15 58.25 13.79
C MET A 1 28.93 57.16 12.75
N GLN A 2 29.62 57.21 11.61
CA GLN A 2 30.93 56.61 11.32
C GLN A 2 30.94 55.07 11.28
N ILE A 3 31.15 54.58 10.04
CA ILE A 3 32.00 53.45 9.59
C ILE A 3 31.41 52.02 9.71
N GLY A 4 31.32 51.35 8.53
CA GLY A 4 30.82 49.97 8.28
C GLY A 4 31.80 48.85 8.68
N PRO A 5 32.07 47.79 7.87
CA PRO A 5 31.43 47.36 6.62
C PRO A 5 31.22 45.82 6.47
N ASP A 6 30.65 45.43 5.33
CA ASP A 6 30.86 44.24 4.48
C ASP A 6 31.10 42.83 5.07
N CYS A 7 30.28 41.87 4.62
CA CYS A 7 30.65 40.45 4.56
C CYS A 7 30.34 39.84 3.18
N GLU A 8 31.43 39.32 2.61
CA GLU A 8 31.66 38.78 1.29
C GLU A 8 30.74 37.65 0.79
N SER A 9 30.52 37.72 -0.52
CA SER A 9 30.10 36.65 -1.42
C SER A 9 31.13 35.51 -1.51
N ALA A 10 30.73 34.28 -1.20
CA ALA A 10 31.53 33.08 -1.47
C ALA A 10 30.93 32.25 -2.63
N SER A 11 31.69 32.19 -3.73
CA SER A 11 31.43 31.38 -4.93
C SER A 11 31.97 29.95 -4.76
N PRO A 12 31.27 28.87 -5.17
CA PRO A 12 31.84 27.53 -5.12
C PRO A 12 32.67 27.21 -6.37
N ARG A 13 33.92 26.84 -6.12
CA ARG A 13 34.93 26.34 -7.05
C ARG A 13 34.46 25.10 -7.84
N ARG A 14 34.67 25.14 -9.17
CA ARG A 14 34.69 23.96 -10.06
C ARG A 14 35.79 22.99 -9.61
N ARG A 15 35.45 21.71 -9.43
CA ARG A 15 36.42 20.60 -9.37
C ARG A 15 36.49 19.90 -10.73
N SER A 16 37.71 19.76 -11.21
CA SER A 16 38.12 19.09 -12.45
C SER A 16 37.91 17.58 -12.36
N MET A 17 37.39 16.98 -13.45
CA MET A 17 37.41 15.53 -13.66
C MET A 17 38.84 15.06 -13.93
N VAL A 18 39.33 14.13 -13.11
CA VAL A 18 40.55 13.37 -13.38
C VAL A 18 40.14 12.10 -14.15
N ARG A 19 40.65 11.98 -15.37
CA ARG A 19 40.42 10.89 -16.32
C ARG A 19 41.53 9.86 -16.14
N HIS A 20 41.28 8.76 -15.44
CA HIS A 20 42.22 7.64 -15.39
C HIS A 20 42.03 6.72 -16.60
N ARG A 21 43.00 6.78 -17.53
CA ARG A 21 43.30 5.71 -18.50
C ARG A 21 44.07 4.61 -17.76
N GLY A 22 43.47 3.43 -17.62
CA GLY A 22 44.12 2.21 -17.15
C GLY A 22 44.25 1.20 -18.30
N LYS A 23 45.47 0.71 -18.49
CA LYS A 23 45.94 -0.18 -19.56
C LYS A 23 45.28 -1.56 -19.53
N SER A 24 45.05 -2.13 -20.73
CA SER A 24 44.87 -3.57 -20.93
C SER A 24 46.13 -4.33 -20.57
N PRO A 25 46.04 -5.46 -19.85
CA PRO A 25 47.04 -6.50 -19.86
C PRO A 25 46.67 -7.65 -20.81
N ASP A 26 47.73 -8.33 -21.21
CA ASP A 26 47.87 -9.27 -22.30
C ASP A 26 47.08 -10.58 -22.18
N VAL A 27 46.86 -11.11 -23.38
CA VAL A 27 46.37 -12.44 -23.73
C VAL A 27 47.28 -13.51 -23.13
N GLY A 28 46.70 -14.40 -22.33
CA GLY A 28 47.31 -15.65 -21.88
C GLY A 28 46.40 -16.81 -22.26
N ASP A 29 46.81 -17.57 -23.27
CA ASP A 29 46.20 -18.84 -23.66
C ASP A 29 46.28 -19.83 -22.50
N THR A 30 45.12 -20.27 -22.03
CA THR A 30 45.00 -21.49 -21.23
C THR A 30 43.91 -22.36 -21.84
N SER A 31 44.36 -23.38 -22.55
CA SER A 31 43.57 -24.53 -22.98
C SER A 31 43.01 -25.23 -21.75
N LEU A 32 41.71 -25.06 -21.50
CA LEU A 32 40.97 -25.84 -20.52
C LEU A 32 40.20 -26.95 -21.24
N GLU A 33 40.57 -28.19 -20.94
CA GLU A 33 39.88 -29.41 -21.36
C GLU A 33 38.40 -29.34 -20.94
N THR A 34 37.51 -29.49 -21.92
CA THR A 34 36.07 -29.59 -21.74
C THR A 34 35.68 -30.94 -21.15
N GLY A 35 35.79 -31.08 -19.83
CA GLY A 35 35.17 -32.15 -19.05
C GLY A 35 33.71 -31.83 -18.70
N ASN A 36 32.82 -31.76 -19.69
CA ASN A 36 31.40 -31.40 -19.48
C ASN A 36 30.42 -32.49 -19.95
N GLY A 37 30.68 -33.74 -19.54
CA GLY A 37 29.83 -34.90 -19.85
C GLY A 37 28.99 -35.43 -18.67
N GLY A 38 29.14 -34.89 -17.45
CA GLY A 38 28.58 -35.50 -16.23
C GLY A 38 27.23 -34.95 -15.73
N TYR A 39 26.89 -33.70 -16.04
CA TYR A 39 25.74 -33.02 -15.39
C TYR A 39 24.40 -33.18 -16.12
N LEU A 40 24.41 -33.48 -17.43
CA LEU A 40 23.17 -33.73 -18.18
C LEU A 40 22.64 -35.16 -18.01
N ALA A 41 23.50 -36.12 -17.65
CA ALA A 41 23.10 -37.50 -17.36
C ALA A 41 22.34 -37.65 -16.02
N SER A 42 22.54 -36.71 -15.08
CA SER A 42 21.85 -36.71 -13.77
C SER A 42 20.46 -36.07 -13.83
N PHE A 43 20.21 -35.14 -14.75
CA PHE A 43 18.88 -34.54 -14.92
C PHE A 43 17.90 -35.43 -15.70
N SER A 44 18.36 -36.23 -16.66
CA SER A 44 17.50 -37.21 -17.36
C SER A 44 17.04 -38.33 -16.41
N LYS A 45 17.94 -38.86 -15.56
CA LYS A 45 17.56 -39.84 -14.53
C LYS A 45 16.64 -39.28 -13.44
N LEU A 46 16.74 -37.97 -13.13
CA LEU A 46 15.81 -37.32 -12.20
C LEU A 46 14.44 -37.05 -12.82
N SER A 47 14.40 -36.73 -14.12
CA SER A 47 13.17 -36.61 -14.90
C SER A 47 12.45 -37.95 -15.03
N ASP A 48 13.19 -39.03 -15.29
CA ASP A 48 12.63 -40.39 -15.38
C ASP A 48 12.19 -40.92 -14.01
N ALA A 49 12.86 -40.52 -12.93
CA ALA A 49 12.42 -40.83 -11.55
C ALA A 49 11.15 -40.05 -11.14
N LEU A 50 10.91 -38.86 -11.71
CA LEU A 50 9.71 -38.06 -11.47
C LEU A 50 8.53 -38.41 -12.40
N HIS A 51 8.81 -39.01 -13.56
CA HIS A 51 7.79 -39.54 -14.49
C HIS A 51 7.52 -41.04 -14.28
N GLY A 52 8.22 -41.68 -13.35
CA GLY A 52 7.95 -43.06 -12.96
C GLY A 52 6.54 -43.22 -12.38
N ASP A 53 5.77 -44.12 -13.00
CA ASP A 53 4.41 -44.58 -12.67
C ASP A 53 4.14 -45.02 -11.20
N ALA A 54 5.07 -44.80 -10.28
CA ALA A 54 5.00 -45.21 -8.87
C ALA A 54 4.13 -44.30 -7.98
N LEU A 55 3.67 -43.15 -8.47
CA LEU A 55 2.69 -42.30 -7.76
C LEU A 55 1.23 -42.59 -8.15
N HIS A 56 0.99 -43.49 -9.10
CA HIS A 56 -0.34 -44.02 -9.34
C HIS A 56 -0.69 -45.07 -8.27
N ARG A 57 -1.75 -44.78 -7.49
CA ARG A 57 -2.53 -45.72 -6.64
C ARG A 57 -2.18 -45.79 -5.16
N LYS A 58 -2.20 -44.66 -4.46
CA LYS A 58 -3.01 -44.64 -3.23
C LYS A 58 -4.18 -43.69 -3.45
N PRO A 59 -5.41 -44.21 -3.61
CA PRO A 59 -6.57 -43.33 -3.70
C PRO A 59 -6.59 -42.48 -2.44
N PHE A 60 -6.63 -41.15 -2.61
CA PHE A 60 -6.88 -40.23 -1.52
C PHE A 60 -8.11 -40.74 -0.77
N HIS A 61 -7.97 -40.99 0.54
CA HIS A 61 -9.06 -41.58 1.31
C HIS A 61 -10.28 -40.66 1.21
N PRO A 62 -11.40 -41.12 0.62
CA PRO A 62 -12.56 -40.27 0.34
C PRO A 62 -13.21 -39.67 1.60
N THR A 63 -12.81 -40.18 2.77
CA THR A 63 -13.28 -39.76 4.10
C THR A 63 -12.60 -38.49 4.63
N LEU A 64 -11.40 -38.13 4.17
CA LEU A 64 -10.66 -36.96 4.70
C LEU A 64 -11.18 -35.61 4.18
N LEU A 65 -11.80 -35.62 3.00
CA LEU A 65 -12.32 -34.42 2.34
C LEU A 65 -13.58 -33.81 2.97
N PRO A 66 -14.64 -34.58 3.29
CA PRO A 66 -15.77 -34.03 4.02
C PRO A 66 -15.36 -33.53 5.41
N LEU A 67 -14.32 -34.12 6.01
CA LEU A 67 -13.79 -33.68 7.30
C LEU A 67 -13.22 -32.25 7.22
N LEU A 68 -12.51 -31.90 6.14
CA LEU A 68 -11.98 -30.55 5.95
C LEU A 68 -13.09 -29.50 5.79
N GLY A 69 -14.15 -29.82 5.04
CA GLY A 69 -15.32 -28.94 4.89
C GLY A 69 -16.06 -28.76 6.21
N LEU A 70 -16.22 -29.82 7.00
CA LEU A 70 -16.85 -29.78 8.33
C LEU A 70 -16.03 -28.97 9.34
N LEU A 71 -14.71 -29.16 9.37
CA LEU A 71 -13.81 -28.37 10.22
C LEU A 71 -13.81 -26.89 9.80
N GLY A 72 -13.86 -26.61 8.50
CA GLY A 72 -14.02 -25.26 7.98
C GLY A 72 -15.34 -24.61 8.39
N ALA A 73 -16.44 -25.34 8.32
CA ALA A 73 -17.76 -24.86 8.72
C ALA A 73 -17.84 -24.61 10.23
N LEU A 74 -17.23 -25.49 11.03
CA LEU A 74 -17.12 -25.33 12.48
C LEU A 74 -16.29 -24.09 12.85
N GLN A 75 -15.14 -23.89 12.19
CA GLN A 75 -14.29 -22.71 12.38
C GLN A 75 -15.01 -21.43 11.97
N LEU A 76 -15.75 -21.46 10.85
CA LEU A 76 -16.55 -20.33 10.37
C LEU A 76 -17.61 -19.94 11.40
N TRP A 77 -18.32 -20.93 11.94
CA TRP A 77 -19.37 -20.71 12.94
C TRP A 77 -18.79 -20.11 14.24
N LEU A 78 -17.75 -20.74 14.81
CA LEU A 78 -17.09 -20.25 16.02
C LEU A 78 -16.51 -18.83 15.85
N ALA A 79 -15.90 -18.56 14.69
CA ALA A 79 -15.33 -17.24 14.42
C ALA A 79 -16.39 -16.15 14.20
N ALA A 80 -17.56 -16.50 13.64
CA ALA A 80 -18.67 -15.58 13.50
C ALA A 80 -19.27 -15.22 14.87
N GLU A 81 -19.42 -16.22 15.75
CA GLU A 81 -19.94 -16.02 17.11
C GLU A 81 -19.02 -15.17 17.97
N TRP A 82 -17.71 -15.24 17.76
CA TRP A 82 -16.71 -14.45 18.48
C TRP A 82 -16.33 -13.13 17.80
N GLY A 83 -16.99 -12.75 16.71
CA GLY A 83 -16.70 -11.52 15.98
C GLY A 83 -15.27 -11.45 15.43
N ASN A 84 -14.66 -12.59 15.08
CA ASN A 84 -13.29 -12.67 14.59
C ASN A 84 -13.27 -12.76 13.04
N PRO A 85 -13.02 -11.63 12.33
CA PRO A 85 -13.08 -11.60 10.87
C PRO A 85 -12.04 -12.50 10.19
N SER A 86 -10.87 -12.68 10.82
CA SER A 86 -9.81 -13.55 10.31
C SER A 86 -10.21 -15.02 10.39
N GLY A 87 -10.85 -15.43 11.49
CA GLY A 87 -11.38 -16.79 11.65
C GLY A 87 -12.50 -17.10 10.67
N VAL A 88 -13.38 -16.13 10.40
CA VAL A 88 -14.45 -16.25 9.38
C VAL A 88 -13.85 -16.47 8.00
N ALA A 89 -12.81 -15.70 7.64
CA ALA A 89 -12.13 -15.86 6.35
C ALA A 89 -11.48 -17.25 6.21
N ILE A 90 -10.81 -17.75 7.24
CA ILE A 90 -10.19 -19.08 7.26
C ILE A 90 -11.24 -20.18 7.13
N GLY A 91 -12.33 -20.08 7.89
CA GLY A 91 -13.44 -21.03 7.85
C GLY A 91 -14.09 -21.09 6.46
N CYS A 92 -14.41 -19.94 5.87
CA CYS A 92 -14.90 -19.85 4.49
C CYS A 92 -13.95 -20.50 3.48
N CYS A 93 -12.64 -20.26 3.60
CA CYS A 93 -11.65 -20.86 2.69
C CYS A 93 -11.62 -22.39 2.81
N ALA A 94 -11.66 -22.94 4.03
CA ALA A 94 -11.69 -24.38 4.25
C ALA A 94 -12.98 -25.03 3.71
N VAL A 95 -14.13 -24.38 3.88
CA VAL A 95 -15.41 -24.82 3.29
C VAL A 95 -15.36 -24.81 1.77
N LEU A 96 -14.89 -23.72 1.16
CA LEU A 96 -14.78 -23.59 -0.29
C LEU A 96 -13.78 -24.58 -0.88
N LEU A 97 -12.66 -24.82 -0.20
CA LEU A 97 -11.67 -25.82 -0.62
C LEU A 97 -12.26 -27.23 -0.52
N GLY A 98 -12.96 -27.55 0.57
CA GLY A 98 -13.66 -28.82 0.76
C GLY A 98 -14.72 -29.07 -0.32
N LEU A 99 -15.58 -28.09 -0.59
CA LEU A 99 -16.57 -28.14 -1.67
C LEU A 99 -15.91 -28.25 -3.05
N GLY A 100 -14.86 -27.47 -3.32
CA GLY A 100 -14.11 -27.53 -4.56
C GLY A 100 -13.52 -28.91 -4.80
N LEU A 101 -12.96 -29.54 -3.78
CA LEU A 101 -12.42 -30.90 -3.89
C LEU A 101 -13.52 -31.97 -4.04
N GLN A 102 -14.67 -31.81 -3.36
CA GLN A 102 -15.82 -32.70 -3.57
C GLN A 102 -16.37 -32.59 -5.00
N LEU A 103 -16.43 -31.37 -5.54
CA LEU A 103 -16.82 -31.14 -6.93
C LEU A 103 -15.78 -31.69 -7.92
N LEU A 104 -14.48 -31.64 -7.60
CA LEU A 104 -13.43 -32.30 -8.41
C LEU A 104 -13.65 -33.82 -8.43
N GLN A 105 -13.96 -34.43 -7.28
CA GLN A 105 -14.23 -35.87 -7.18
C GLN A 105 -15.52 -36.29 -7.87
N TRP A 106 -16.58 -35.50 -7.72
CA TRP A 106 -17.85 -35.74 -8.39
C TRP A 106 -17.70 -35.55 -9.91
N GLY A 107 -17.02 -34.49 -10.32
CA GLY A 107 -16.66 -34.21 -11.71
C GLY A 107 -15.88 -35.36 -12.34
N ALA A 108 -14.85 -35.89 -11.66
CA ALA A 108 -14.09 -37.05 -12.09
C ALA A 108 -14.94 -38.33 -12.27
N ARG A 109 -16.10 -38.44 -11.59
CA ARG A 109 -17.05 -39.56 -11.79
C ARG A 109 -17.98 -39.33 -12.98
N THR A 110 -18.23 -38.09 -13.37
CA THR A 110 -19.12 -37.76 -14.49
C THR A 110 -18.35 -37.71 -15.81
N ARG A 111 -18.89 -38.35 -16.87
CA ARG A 111 -18.25 -38.39 -18.21
C ARG A 111 -17.99 -37.01 -18.84
N ALA A 112 -18.61 -35.93 -18.32
CA ALA A 112 -18.36 -34.54 -18.73
C ALA A 112 -16.91 -34.06 -18.46
N TRP A 113 -16.15 -34.79 -17.62
CA TRP A 113 -14.72 -34.54 -17.40
C TRP A 113 -13.78 -35.25 -18.38
N ALA A 114 -14.29 -36.18 -19.20
CA ALA A 114 -13.49 -36.86 -20.22
C ALA A 114 -12.91 -35.88 -21.26
N ASP A 115 -13.56 -34.72 -21.46
CA ASP A 115 -13.12 -33.66 -22.37
C ASP A 115 -12.09 -32.69 -21.73
N GLY A 116 -11.65 -32.92 -20.48
CA GLY A 116 -10.59 -32.15 -19.80
C GLY A 116 -10.94 -30.71 -19.38
N ARG A 117 -11.94 -30.08 -19.99
CA ARG A 117 -12.29 -28.65 -19.79
C ARG A 117 -12.83 -28.33 -18.38
N GLY A 118 -13.64 -29.20 -17.80
CA GLY A 118 -14.20 -29.00 -16.44
C GLY A 118 -13.16 -29.10 -15.32
N SER A 119 -12.12 -29.92 -15.51
CA SER A 119 -11.01 -30.08 -14.57
C SER A 119 -10.15 -28.82 -14.48
N GLY A 120 -9.89 -28.18 -15.63
CA GLY A 120 -9.07 -26.98 -15.72
C GLY A 120 -9.68 -25.79 -14.99
N LEU A 121 -10.97 -25.54 -15.15
CA LEU A 121 -11.67 -24.43 -14.51
C LEU A 121 -11.67 -24.55 -12.98
N LEU A 122 -11.94 -25.75 -12.46
CA LEU A 122 -11.99 -25.96 -11.02
C LEU A 122 -10.60 -25.90 -10.38
N LYS A 123 -9.57 -26.44 -11.03
CA LYS A 123 -8.16 -26.26 -10.60
C LYS A 123 -7.78 -24.78 -10.60
N GLY A 124 -8.09 -24.05 -11.67
CA GLY A 124 -7.85 -22.61 -11.77
C GLY A 124 -8.54 -21.83 -10.67
N PHE A 125 -9.78 -22.17 -10.35
CA PHE A 125 -10.54 -21.55 -9.26
C PHE A 125 -9.91 -21.82 -7.88
N VAL A 126 -9.51 -23.06 -7.59
CA VAL A 126 -8.83 -23.41 -6.32
C VAL A 126 -7.50 -22.66 -6.19
N VAL A 127 -6.71 -22.58 -7.27
CA VAL A 127 -5.46 -21.82 -7.29
C VAL A 127 -5.72 -20.33 -7.06
N LEU A 128 -6.75 -19.76 -7.70
CA LEU A 128 -7.14 -18.37 -7.50
C LEU A 128 -7.57 -18.10 -6.05
N LEU A 129 -8.40 -18.95 -5.45
CA LEU A 129 -8.78 -18.82 -4.05
C LEU A 129 -7.57 -18.91 -3.10
N GLY A 130 -6.69 -19.88 -3.34
CA GLY A 130 -5.44 -20.02 -2.59
C GLY A 130 -4.57 -18.76 -2.68
N LEU A 131 -4.45 -18.18 -3.87
CA LEU A 131 -3.72 -16.92 -4.09
C LEU A 131 -4.36 -15.75 -3.33
N LEU A 132 -5.68 -15.58 -3.41
CA LEU A 132 -6.39 -14.53 -2.68
C LEU A 132 -6.23 -14.66 -1.16
N LEU A 133 -6.25 -15.89 -0.65
CA LEU A 133 -6.00 -16.17 0.77
C LEU A 133 -4.57 -15.79 1.17
N LEU A 134 -3.57 -16.18 0.36
CA LEU A 134 -2.17 -15.81 0.61
C LEU A 134 -1.97 -14.30 0.62
N ILE A 135 -2.62 -13.57 -0.28
CA ILE A 135 -2.59 -12.09 -0.31
C ILE A 135 -3.12 -11.51 1.01
N ARG A 136 -4.22 -12.06 1.54
CA ARG A 136 -4.80 -11.57 2.81
C ARG A 136 -3.91 -11.87 4.01
N ILE A 137 -3.34 -13.07 4.07
CA ILE A 137 -2.43 -13.46 5.15
C ILE A 137 -1.15 -12.61 5.10
N ALA A 138 -0.61 -12.36 3.91
CA ALA A 138 0.59 -11.55 3.72
C ALA A 138 0.35 -10.03 3.92
N SER A 139 -0.89 -9.60 4.14
CA SER A 139 -1.28 -8.20 4.23
C SER A 139 -2.09 -7.90 5.51
N PRO A 140 -1.57 -8.24 6.71
CA PRO A 140 -2.27 -7.98 7.97
C PRO A 140 -2.52 -6.48 8.17
N ASP A 141 -3.45 -6.11 9.04
CA ASP A 141 -3.70 -4.72 9.42
C ASP A 141 -2.60 -4.25 10.39
N PRO A 142 -1.62 -3.43 9.95
CA PRO A 142 -0.60 -2.94 10.85
C PRO A 142 -1.19 -1.90 11.80
N TYR A 143 -0.65 -1.84 13.00
CA TYR A 143 -0.88 -0.72 13.89
C TYR A 143 0.14 0.40 13.59
N TYR A 144 -0.36 1.57 13.23
CA TYR A 144 0.42 2.80 13.12
C TYR A 144 -0.05 3.73 14.21
N ASP A 145 0.83 4.33 14.99
CA ASP A 145 0.54 5.41 15.96
C ASP A 145 0.77 6.81 15.38
N ARG A 146 1.58 6.89 14.32
CA ARG A 146 1.93 8.10 13.57
C ARG A 146 2.24 7.78 12.11
N ILE A 147 2.24 8.82 11.26
CA ILE A 147 2.68 8.69 9.87
C ILE A 147 4.20 8.44 9.86
N PRO A 148 4.70 7.41 9.14
CA PRO A 148 6.14 7.22 8.94
C PRO A 148 6.79 8.47 8.33
N GLU A 149 8.01 8.80 8.76
CA GLU A 149 8.73 9.97 8.26
C GLU A 149 9.08 9.85 6.77
N THR A 150 9.36 8.63 6.32
CA THR A 150 9.76 8.33 4.94
C THR A 150 9.01 7.11 4.41
N CYS A 151 8.87 7.07 3.08
CA CYS A 151 8.47 5.85 2.39
C CYS A 151 9.56 4.79 2.56
N ALA A 152 9.17 3.59 2.98
CA ALA A 152 10.12 2.47 3.06
C ALA A 152 10.75 2.22 1.69
N LEU A 153 12.07 2.03 1.65
CA LEU A 153 12.85 1.80 0.41
C LEU A 153 12.26 0.66 -0.44
N ALA A 154 11.81 -0.42 0.21
CA ALA A 154 11.17 -1.56 -0.45
C ALA A 154 9.84 -1.20 -1.17
N LYS A 155 9.21 -0.10 -0.80
CA LYS A 155 7.88 0.34 -1.24
C LYS A 155 7.90 1.71 -1.94
N ALA A 156 9.10 2.20 -2.29
CA ALA A 156 9.28 3.57 -2.76
C ALA A 156 8.47 3.93 -4.02
N GLN A 157 8.10 2.94 -4.86
CA GLN A 157 7.34 3.17 -6.10
C GLN A 157 5.82 3.02 -5.94
N GLY A 158 5.33 2.68 -4.76
CA GLY A 158 3.89 2.65 -4.45
C GLY A 158 3.62 3.20 -3.07
N CYS A 159 4.40 4.21 -2.70
CA CYS A 159 4.21 5.04 -1.54
C CYS A 159 4.14 6.49 -2.02
N SER A 160 3.20 7.25 -1.50
CA SER A 160 2.92 8.62 -1.90
C SER A 160 2.60 9.45 -0.68
N ARG A 161 3.12 10.67 -0.65
CA ARG A 161 2.93 11.62 0.45
C ARG A 161 2.57 12.97 -0.13
N LEU A 162 1.49 13.56 0.39
CA LEU A 162 1.02 14.87 0.00
C LEU A 162 0.68 15.65 1.26
N SER A 163 1.03 16.95 1.27
CA SER A 163 0.69 17.86 2.35
C SER A 163 0.04 19.09 1.77
N VAL A 164 -1.00 19.59 2.43
CA VAL A 164 -1.72 20.81 2.05
C VAL A 164 -1.88 21.67 3.28
N VAL A 165 -1.70 22.99 3.11
CA VAL A 165 -1.97 23.98 4.14
C VAL A 165 -3.10 24.86 3.66
N VAL A 166 -4.20 24.85 4.41
CA VAL A 166 -5.41 25.56 4.05
C VAL A 166 -5.62 26.72 5.02
N PRO A 167 -5.77 27.96 4.54
CA PRO A 167 -6.20 29.04 5.40
C PRO A 167 -7.61 28.77 5.95
N ASN A 168 -7.74 28.78 7.28
CA ASN A 168 -9.01 28.80 7.99
C ASN A 168 -9.35 30.26 8.31
N VAL A 169 -9.56 31.06 7.27
CA VAL A 169 -9.92 32.48 7.41
C VAL A 169 -11.41 32.55 7.69
N PRO A 170 -11.84 33.20 8.78
CA PRO A 170 -13.25 33.42 9.03
C PRO A 170 -13.84 34.30 7.92
N ASN A 171 -14.95 33.87 7.33
CA ASN A 171 -15.79 34.70 6.48
C ASN A 171 -16.08 36.04 7.21
N PRO A 172 -16.07 37.21 6.52
CA PRO A 172 -16.40 38.49 7.15
C PRO A 172 -17.80 38.54 7.79
N ASN A 173 -18.72 37.65 7.40
CA ASN A 173 -19.95 37.33 8.12
C ASN A 173 -19.89 35.87 8.60
N PRO A 174 -19.12 35.56 9.65
CA PRO A 174 -19.07 34.19 10.12
C PRO A 174 -20.42 33.88 10.78
N PRO A 175 -21.03 32.71 10.55
CA PRO A 175 -21.97 32.21 11.55
C PRO A 175 -21.25 32.22 12.92
N PRO A 176 -21.95 32.45 14.04
CA PRO A 176 -21.33 32.70 15.34
C PRO A 176 -20.27 31.67 15.80
N ASP A 177 -20.27 30.48 15.19
CA ASP A 177 -19.41 29.33 15.49
C ASP A 177 -18.47 28.89 14.34
N GLY A 178 -18.22 29.73 13.33
CA GLY A 178 -17.60 29.39 12.03
C GLY A 178 -16.12 28.92 12.00
N ARG A 179 -15.60 28.29 13.06
CA ARG A 179 -14.29 27.61 13.02
C ARG A 179 -14.50 26.13 12.75
N ILE A 180 -13.88 25.62 11.68
CA ILE A 180 -13.84 24.18 11.42
C ILE A 180 -13.18 23.48 12.61
N ALA A 181 -13.93 22.58 13.25
CA ALA A 181 -13.41 21.75 14.32
C ALA A 181 -12.66 20.54 13.73
N ILE A 182 -11.69 20.01 14.46
CA ILE A 182 -10.93 18.83 14.02
C ILE A 182 -11.86 17.61 13.80
N GLN A 183 -12.96 17.56 14.57
CA GLN A 183 -14.01 16.54 14.47
C GLN A 183 -14.81 16.65 13.16
N ASP A 184 -14.98 17.86 12.62
CA ASP A 184 -15.66 18.06 11.33
C ASP A 184 -14.85 17.44 10.20
N ILE A 185 -13.54 17.67 10.20
CA ILE A 185 -12.62 17.10 9.20
C ILE A 185 -12.59 15.58 9.33
N ALA A 186 -12.55 15.05 10.55
CA ALA A 186 -12.62 13.62 10.77
C ALA A 186 -13.90 13.00 10.18
N SER A 187 -15.04 13.69 10.39
CA SER A 187 -16.33 13.27 9.84
C SER A 187 -16.35 13.34 8.32
N MET A 188 -15.71 14.34 7.70
CA MET A 188 -15.53 14.40 6.24
C MET A 188 -14.73 13.21 5.71
N VAL A 189 -13.62 12.86 6.35
CA VAL A 189 -12.81 11.69 5.98
C VAL A 189 -13.59 10.39 6.11
N GLN A 190 -14.38 10.23 7.18
CA GLN A 190 -15.26 9.07 7.35
C GLN A 190 -16.33 9.00 6.26
N ARG A 191 -16.98 10.12 5.92
CA ARG A 191 -17.95 10.18 4.82
C ARG A 191 -17.31 9.87 3.48
N TRP A 192 -16.11 10.39 3.22
CA TRP A 192 -15.34 10.04 2.03
C TRP A 192 -15.09 8.54 1.97
N ALA A 193 -14.55 7.95 3.05
CA ALA A 193 -14.26 6.53 3.12
C ALA A 193 -15.50 5.66 2.87
N ALA A 194 -16.66 6.04 3.44
CA ALA A 194 -17.92 5.34 3.26
C ALA A 194 -18.43 5.36 1.80
N ARG A 195 -18.08 6.38 1.02
CA ARG A 195 -18.41 6.45 -0.43
C ARG A 195 -17.43 5.65 -1.29
N GLN A 196 -16.23 5.35 -0.81
CA GLN A 196 -15.22 4.63 -1.57
C GLN A 196 -15.37 3.11 -1.39
N ARG A 197 -15.49 2.39 -2.51
CA ARG A 197 -15.56 0.93 -2.47
C ARG A 197 -14.27 0.34 -1.91
N GLY A 198 -14.39 -0.47 -0.87
CA GLY A 198 -13.25 -1.19 -0.29
C GLY A 198 -12.36 -0.33 0.62
N VAL A 199 -12.79 0.88 1.01
CA VAL A 199 -12.08 1.69 2.01
C VAL A 199 -12.75 1.55 3.37
N THR A 200 -11.96 1.32 4.41
CA THR A 200 -12.42 1.18 5.79
C THR A 200 -11.54 2.00 6.73
N VAL A 201 -12.13 2.81 7.60
CA VAL A 201 -11.40 3.48 8.69
C VAL A 201 -11.06 2.41 9.74
N LEU A 202 -9.77 2.15 9.94
CA LEU A 202 -9.30 1.19 10.94
C LEU A 202 -9.15 1.86 12.30
N HIS A 203 -8.50 3.04 12.32
CA HIS A 203 -8.28 3.76 13.56
C HIS A 203 -8.43 5.27 13.40
N GLN A 204 -8.81 5.92 14.49
CA GLN A 204 -8.90 7.36 14.62
C GLN A 204 -8.61 7.74 16.07
N TRP A 205 -7.63 8.61 16.30
CA TRP A 205 -7.33 9.12 17.64
C TRP A 205 -6.73 10.52 17.60
N PRO A 206 -6.84 11.29 18.69
CA PRO A 206 -6.08 12.52 18.87
C PRO A 206 -4.58 12.25 18.79
N THR A 207 -3.83 13.15 18.16
CA THR A 207 -2.36 13.01 18.12
C THR A 207 -1.79 13.26 19.51
N VAL A 208 -0.90 12.38 19.96
CA VAL A 208 -0.28 12.50 21.30
C VAL A 208 0.42 13.86 21.42
N GLY A 209 0.04 14.62 22.44
CA GLY A 209 0.63 15.95 22.72
C GLY A 209 0.03 17.11 21.91
N SER A 210 -1.02 16.89 21.11
CA SER A 210 -1.70 17.97 20.39
C SER A 210 -3.23 17.80 20.40
N PRO A 211 -3.97 18.61 21.18
CA PRO A 211 -5.44 18.54 21.22
C PRO A 211 -6.09 19.05 19.94
N THR A 212 -5.33 19.76 19.11
CA THR A 212 -5.79 20.31 17.83
C THR A 212 -5.39 19.44 16.63
N ALA A 213 -4.80 18.28 16.88
CA ALA A 213 -4.41 17.34 15.83
C ALA A 213 -5.06 15.97 15.98
N MET A 214 -5.38 15.36 14.85
CA MET A 214 -5.96 14.04 14.76
C MET A 214 -5.20 13.19 13.76
N PHE A 215 -5.02 11.93 14.11
CA PHE A 215 -4.50 10.90 13.21
C PHE A 215 -5.62 9.94 12.81
N MET A 216 -5.63 9.54 11.55
CA MET A 216 -6.55 8.56 11.00
C MET A 216 -5.79 7.53 10.18
N HIS A 217 -6.10 6.25 10.41
CA HIS A 217 -5.60 5.14 9.63
C HIS A 217 -6.78 4.51 8.89
N LEU A 218 -6.74 4.57 7.57
CA LEU A 218 -7.68 3.91 6.69
C LEU A 218 -6.96 2.78 5.93
N ARG A 219 -7.71 1.73 5.63
CA ARG A 219 -7.31 0.67 4.73
C ARG A 219 -8.11 0.77 3.44
N ALA A 220 -7.43 0.75 2.31
CA ALA A 220 -8.06 0.65 0.99
C ALA A 220 -7.76 -0.71 0.37
N VAL A 221 -8.77 -1.41 -0.12
CA VAL A 221 -8.65 -2.75 -0.71
C VAL A 221 -8.94 -2.67 -2.21
N SER A 222 -7.99 -3.13 -3.02
CA SER A 222 -8.18 -3.20 -4.48
C SER A 222 -9.34 -4.12 -4.86
N ALA A 223 -10.16 -3.69 -5.81
CA ALA A 223 -11.43 -4.36 -6.12
C ALA A 223 -11.28 -5.78 -6.69
N PHE A 224 -10.21 -6.04 -7.45
CA PHE A 224 -10.03 -7.32 -8.15
C PHE A 224 -9.20 -8.33 -7.35
N TRP A 225 -8.05 -7.90 -6.84
CA TRP A 225 -7.09 -8.79 -6.17
C TRP A 225 -7.18 -8.76 -4.65
N GLY A 226 -7.87 -7.78 -4.07
CA GLY A 226 -7.97 -7.66 -2.63
C GLY A 226 -6.66 -7.24 -1.93
N PHE A 227 -5.66 -6.73 -2.67
CA PHE A 227 -4.49 -6.10 -2.07
C PHE A 227 -4.93 -4.93 -1.20
N ALA A 228 -4.52 -4.94 0.06
CA ALA A 228 -4.75 -3.84 0.98
C ALA A 228 -3.58 -2.86 0.94
N ASP A 229 -3.93 -1.58 0.91
CA ASP A 229 -3.03 -0.45 1.03
C ASP A 229 -3.44 0.36 2.26
N ASP A 230 -2.49 1.05 2.86
CA ASP A 230 -2.73 1.95 3.98
C ASP A 230 -2.86 3.38 3.46
N VAL A 231 -3.79 4.13 4.03
CA VAL A 231 -3.94 5.58 3.88
C VAL A 231 -3.92 6.17 5.28
N LEU A 232 -2.85 6.88 5.59
CA LEU A 232 -2.63 7.55 6.86
C LEU A 232 -2.83 9.05 6.66
N LEU A 233 -3.57 9.66 7.57
CA LEU A 233 -3.86 11.08 7.53
C LEU A 233 -3.56 11.69 8.90
N THR A 234 -2.86 12.81 8.91
CA THR A 234 -2.71 13.67 10.08
C THR A 234 -3.29 15.02 9.71
N VAL A 235 -4.23 15.49 10.53
CA VAL A 235 -4.83 16.81 10.41
C VAL A 235 -4.45 17.58 11.65
N GLU A 236 -4.02 18.82 11.51
CA GLU A 236 -3.63 19.69 12.61
C GLU A 236 -4.21 21.10 12.37
N LEU A 237 -4.96 21.61 13.35
CA LEU A 237 -5.37 23.01 13.37
C LEU A 237 -4.27 23.83 14.06
N ARG A 238 -3.69 24.77 13.32
CA ARG A 238 -2.69 25.71 13.82
C ARG A 238 -3.29 27.11 13.95
N GLU A 239 -2.86 27.85 14.95
CA GLU A 239 -3.15 29.28 15.02
C GLU A 239 -2.27 30.03 14.01
N GLY A 240 -2.87 30.94 13.22
CA GLY A 240 -2.11 31.81 12.35
C GLY A 240 -1.14 32.69 13.16
N HIS A 241 0.09 32.85 12.68
CA HIS A 241 1.12 33.63 13.38
C HIS A 241 0.71 35.09 13.60
N LYS A 242 1.10 35.61 14.77
CA LYS A 242 0.74 36.91 15.35
C LYS A 242 1.15 38.10 14.47
N GLY A 243 0.15 38.81 13.97
CA GLY A 243 0.13 40.24 13.68
C GLY A 243 -1.23 40.79 14.13
N GLU A 244 -1.43 42.10 14.16
CA GLU A 244 -2.63 42.80 14.69
C GLU A 244 -3.99 42.38 14.07
N HIS A 245 -3.99 41.46 13.10
CA HIS A 245 -5.17 40.83 12.50
C HIS A 245 -5.21 39.29 12.65
N ALA A 246 -4.58 38.74 13.70
CA ALA A 246 -4.51 37.31 13.99
C ALA A 246 -5.88 36.73 14.44
N ARG A 247 -6.69 36.29 13.48
CA ARG A 247 -7.87 35.42 13.72
C ARG A 247 -8.05 34.28 12.71
N ALA A 248 -7.19 34.16 11.70
CA ALA A 248 -7.25 33.03 10.77
C ALA A 248 -6.48 31.83 11.35
N GLY A 249 -7.18 30.70 11.54
CA GLY A 249 -6.49 29.43 11.77
C GLY A 249 -5.85 28.92 10.48
N LEU A 250 -5.03 27.89 10.55
CA LEU A 250 -4.57 27.11 9.40
C LEU A 250 -4.96 25.66 9.63
N VAL A 251 -5.50 25.00 8.61
CA VAL A 251 -5.68 23.54 8.60
C VAL A 251 -4.50 22.93 7.86
N TYR A 252 -3.64 22.23 8.58
CA TYR A 252 -2.55 21.45 8.00
C TYR A 252 -3.01 20.00 7.82
N ILE A 253 -3.01 19.52 6.58
CA ILE A 253 -3.38 18.14 6.26
C ILE A 253 -2.17 17.45 5.65
N LEU A 254 -1.74 16.36 6.27
CA LEU A 254 -0.66 15.50 5.81
C LEU A 254 -1.22 14.11 5.52
N GLY A 255 -1.19 13.73 4.25
CA GLY A 255 -1.57 12.41 3.78
C GLY A 255 -0.37 11.57 3.40
N HIS A 256 -0.44 10.28 3.70
CA HIS A 256 0.53 9.26 3.31
C HIS A 256 -0.21 8.00 2.89
N SER A 257 -0.03 7.52 1.67
CA SER A 257 -0.62 6.27 1.22
C SER A 257 0.46 5.32 0.73
N GLN A 258 0.38 4.05 1.11
CA GLN A 258 1.40 3.06 0.78
C GLN A 258 0.83 1.66 0.62
N LEU A 259 1.43 0.88 -0.27
CA LEU A 259 1.13 -0.54 -0.44
C LEU A 259 1.55 -1.38 0.77
N ARG A 260 0.81 -2.46 1.07
CA ARG A 260 1.28 -3.45 2.05
C ARG A 260 2.21 -4.48 1.40
N ILE A 261 1.85 -4.95 0.21
CA ILE A 261 2.58 -5.96 -0.58
C ILE A 261 2.98 -5.35 -1.93
N GLY A 262 4.18 -5.70 -2.40
CA GLY A 262 4.69 -5.29 -3.70
C GLY A 262 5.68 -4.13 -3.61
N LYS A 263 6.02 -3.55 -4.77
CA LYS A 263 6.99 -2.46 -4.89
C LYS A 263 6.39 -1.20 -5.50
N SER A 264 5.49 -1.37 -6.47
CA SER A 264 4.78 -0.30 -7.17
C SER A 264 3.30 -0.63 -7.29
N ASP A 265 2.49 0.42 -7.31
CA ASP A 265 1.04 0.41 -7.45
C ASP A 265 0.59 1.19 -8.71
N PHE A 266 1.52 1.53 -9.60
CA PHE A 266 1.28 2.34 -10.80
C PHE A 266 0.59 3.70 -10.50
N GLY A 267 0.88 4.31 -9.34
CA GLY A 267 0.36 5.61 -8.95
C GLY A 267 -1.05 5.59 -8.36
N VAL A 268 -1.60 4.40 -8.05
CA VAL A 268 -2.94 4.27 -7.44
C VAL A 268 -3.01 4.97 -6.07
N ASN A 269 -2.00 4.84 -5.21
CA ASN A 269 -1.95 5.50 -3.91
C ASN A 269 -1.84 7.02 -4.05
N GLU A 270 -1.08 7.50 -5.03
CA GLU A 270 -0.99 8.92 -5.34
C GLU A 270 -2.35 9.47 -5.77
N ALA A 271 -2.99 8.82 -6.75
CA ALA A 271 -4.30 9.21 -7.26
C ALA A 271 -5.36 9.19 -6.15
N ARG A 272 -5.36 8.15 -5.31
CA ARG A 272 -6.27 8.04 -4.16
C ARG A 272 -6.09 9.19 -3.19
N LEU A 273 -4.85 9.54 -2.87
CA LEU A 273 -4.56 10.62 -1.94
C LEU A 273 -4.93 11.99 -2.52
N ARG A 274 -4.70 12.21 -3.83
CA ARG A 274 -5.17 13.41 -4.53
C ARG A 274 -6.69 13.54 -4.48
N ASN A 275 -7.41 12.45 -4.74
CA ASN A 275 -8.88 12.43 -4.69
C ASN A 275 -9.40 12.71 -3.27
N LEU A 276 -8.81 12.07 -2.25
CA LEU A 276 -9.14 12.35 -0.85
C LEU A 276 -8.93 13.83 -0.50
N LEU A 277 -7.75 14.37 -0.81
CA LEU A 277 -7.43 15.75 -0.47
C LEU A 277 -8.30 16.75 -1.23
N SER A 278 -8.60 16.49 -2.51
CA SER A 278 -9.50 17.35 -3.29
C SER A 278 -10.90 17.41 -2.67
N ASP A 279 -11.50 16.24 -2.35
CA ASP A 279 -12.83 16.18 -1.73
C ASP A 279 -12.85 16.88 -0.36
N LEU A 280 -11.79 16.70 0.45
CA LEU A 280 -11.68 17.37 1.75
C LEU A 280 -11.58 18.89 1.60
N LEU A 281 -10.84 19.38 0.61
CA LEU A 281 -10.76 20.83 0.36
C LEU A 281 -12.09 21.41 -0.08
N ASP A 282 -12.83 20.69 -0.91
CA ASP A 282 -14.17 21.10 -1.34
C ASP A 282 -15.13 21.18 -0.14
N ASP A 283 -15.10 20.18 0.74
CA ASP A 283 -15.89 20.16 1.98
C ASP A 283 -15.46 21.30 2.95
N ILE A 284 -14.15 21.53 3.11
CA ILE A 284 -13.60 22.61 3.96
C ILE A 284 -14.02 23.98 3.45
N ALA A 285 -13.96 24.20 2.14
CA ALA A 285 -14.35 25.49 1.56
C ALA A 285 -15.86 25.72 1.60
N ALA A 286 -16.66 24.66 1.44
CA ALA A 286 -18.10 24.74 1.64
C ALA A 286 -18.43 25.19 3.07
N LEU A 287 -17.68 24.71 4.08
CA LEU A 287 -17.84 25.17 5.46
C LEU A 287 -17.30 26.58 5.72
N SER A 288 -16.18 26.97 5.09
CA SER A 288 -15.61 28.30 5.27
C SER A 288 -16.38 29.40 4.53
N GLY A 289 -17.22 29.02 3.56
CA GLY A 289 -17.94 29.95 2.69
C GLY A 289 -17.06 30.67 1.68
N ASN A 290 -15.84 30.17 1.42
CA ASN A 290 -14.87 30.81 0.54
C ASN A 290 -14.58 29.97 -0.72
N GLY A 291 -15.53 29.96 -1.66
CA GLY A 291 -15.47 29.13 -2.87
C GLY A 291 -14.33 29.49 -3.84
N ASP A 292 -13.89 30.75 -3.87
CA ASP A 292 -12.84 31.21 -4.79
C ASP A 292 -11.45 30.66 -4.44
N ASP A 293 -11.20 30.37 -3.15
CA ASP A 293 -9.93 29.80 -2.69
C ASP A 293 -9.74 28.33 -3.10
N VAL A 294 -10.83 27.59 -3.33
CA VAL A 294 -10.79 26.17 -3.74
C VAL A 294 -10.03 25.97 -5.04
N GLN A 295 -10.26 26.84 -6.03
CA GLN A 295 -9.62 26.71 -7.33
C GLN A 295 -8.10 26.93 -7.21
N LYS A 296 -7.68 27.84 -6.33
CA LYS A 296 -6.27 28.07 -6.03
C LYS A 296 -5.64 26.84 -5.35
N TRP A 297 -6.31 26.25 -4.36
CA TRP A 297 -5.78 25.05 -3.68
C TRP A 297 -5.79 23.82 -4.59
N ARG A 298 -6.81 23.65 -5.44
CA ARG A 298 -6.82 22.61 -6.48
C ARG A 298 -5.68 22.83 -7.47
N ALA A 299 -5.43 24.06 -7.91
CA ALA A 299 -4.27 24.36 -8.74
C ALA A 299 -2.95 24.07 -8.01
N GLU A 300 -2.88 24.17 -6.68
CA GLU A 300 -1.71 23.73 -5.92
C GLU A 300 -1.60 22.20 -5.90
N ILE A 301 -2.67 21.46 -5.57
CA ILE A 301 -2.67 19.98 -5.58
C ILE A 301 -2.37 19.43 -6.98
N TYR A 302 -3.15 19.84 -7.99
CA TYR A 302 -3.09 19.32 -9.36
C TYR A 302 -2.02 19.99 -10.21
N GLY A 303 -1.64 21.23 -9.90
CA GLY A 303 -0.64 22.02 -10.60
C GLY A 303 0.72 22.04 -9.91
N LEU A 304 1.03 21.05 -9.05
CA LEU A 304 2.39 20.67 -8.66
C LEU A 304 3.25 20.32 -9.91
N LYS A 305 3.60 21.35 -10.69
CA LYS A 305 4.77 21.44 -11.59
C LYS A 305 6.10 21.41 -10.81
N GLY A 306 6.06 21.13 -9.51
CA GLY A 306 7.15 21.31 -8.57
C GLY A 306 7.28 20.22 -7.51
N LEU A 307 6.65 19.06 -7.67
CA LEU A 307 7.23 17.86 -7.04
C LEU A 307 8.59 17.64 -7.70
N ARG A 308 9.66 18.18 -7.11
CA ARG A 308 10.91 17.42 -7.18
C ARG A 308 10.52 16.06 -6.62
N PRO A 309 10.65 14.95 -7.36
CA PRO A 309 10.56 13.66 -6.71
C PRO A 309 11.45 13.77 -5.49
N ILE A 310 10.92 13.46 -4.31
CA ILE A 310 11.80 13.15 -3.19
C ILE A 310 12.54 11.92 -3.70
N LYS A 311 13.65 12.13 -4.42
CA LYS A 311 14.66 11.10 -4.64
C LYS A 311 15.00 10.73 -3.22
N ALA A 312 14.44 9.61 -2.74
CA ALA A 312 14.91 8.98 -1.53
C ALA A 312 16.43 8.99 -1.69
N LYS A 313 17.11 9.78 -0.87
CA LYS A 313 18.56 9.78 -0.84
C LYS A 313 18.87 8.40 -0.28
N ILE A 314 19.00 7.42 -1.18
CA ILE A 314 19.42 6.06 -0.83
C ILE A 314 20.72 6.31 -0.06
N PRO A 315 20.79 6.01 1.24
CA PRO A 315 22.02 6.17 1.97
C PRO A 315 23.07 5.34 1.23
N GLU A 316 24.12 5.99 0.74
CA GLU A 316 25.26 5.29 0.18
C GLU A 316 25.74 4.30 1.23
N ASN A 317 25.79 3.03 0.85
CA ASN A 317 26.12 1.91 1.72
C ASN A 317 27.44 2.21 2.47
N PRO A 318 27.44 2.35 3.82
CA PRO A 318 28.66 2.66 4.58
C PRO A 318 29.63 1.47 4.66
N LEU A 319 29.32 0.33 4.03
CA LEU A 319 30.20 -0.84 3.96
C LEU A 319 31.05 -0.82 2.67
N ARG A 320 31.96 0.15 2.58
CA ARG A 320 33.19 0.07 1.78
C ARG A 320 34.35 0.65 2.60
N HIS A 321 34.87 -0.18 3.49
CA HIS A 321 36.24 -0.11 4.00
C HIS A 321 36.82 -1.52 3.93
#